data_AF-A0A2P7EAY1-F1
#
_entry.id   AF-A0A2P7EAY1-F1
#
_cell.length_a   1.000
_cell.length_b   1.000
_cell.length_c   1.000
_cell.angle_alpha   90.00
_cell.angle_beta   90.00
_cell.angle_gamma   90.00
#
_symmetry.space_group_name_H-M   'P 1'
#
loop_
_entity.id
_entity.type
_entity.pdbx_description
1 polymer ?
#
loop_
_entity_poly.entity_id
_entity_poly.type
_entity_poly.pdbx_seq_one_letter_code
_entity_poly.pdbx_strand_id
1 'polypeptide(L)' 'VAIYSLTASDGDSAPRGIDFLLDPNRLNVAISRAQCLSIVVGSPELATGISNSISNVQRLNRLCSVIANGQSKEI' A
#
# COMPACT_ATOMS: atom_id res chain seq x y z
N VAL A 1 9.34 -3.30 16.12
CA VAL A 1 8.31 -2.50 15.40
C VAL A 1 8.88 -2.08 14.06
N ALA A 2 8.08 -2.06 12.98
CA ALA A 2 8.46 -1.48 11.69
C ALA A 2 7.40 -0.45 11.25
N ILE A 3 7.85 0.66 10.66
CA ILE A 3 6.98 1.69 10.08
C ILE A 3 7.33 1.80 8.60
N TYR A 4 6.35 1.59 7.72
CA TYR A 4 6.50 1.64 6.28
C TYR A 4 5.63 2.77 5.72
N SER A 5 6.26 3.84 5.24
CA SER A 5 5.57 4.96 4.60
C SER A 5 5.56 4.78 3.08
N LEU A 6 4.39 4.96 2.45
CA LEU A 6 4.26 4.95 1.00
C LEU A 6 4.78 6.24 0.36
N THR A 7 4.99 7.32 1.11
CA THR A 7 5.66 8.55 0.64
C THR A 7 5.07 9.18 -0.65
N ALA A 8 3.81 8.89 -0.96
CA ALA A 8 3.10 9.44 -2.11
C ALA A 8 1.66 9.77 -1.71
N SER A 9 1.14 10.89 -2.23
CA SER A 9 -0.23 11.32 -1.97
C SER A 9 -1.23 10.58 -2.86
N ASP A 10 -0.85 10.31 -4.11
CA ASP A 10 -1.66 9.64 -5.13
C ASP A 10 -0.74 8.83 -6.07
N GLY A 11 -1.35 8.07 -6.99
CA GLY A 11 -0.60 7.18 -7.87
C GLY A 11 0.24 7.88 -8.94
N ASP A 12 -0.15 9.08 -9.36
CA ASP A 12 0.54 9.87 -10.38
C ASP A 12 1.72 10.65 -9.77
N SER A 13 1.61 11.03 -8.50
CA SER A 13 2.68 11.65 -7.70
C SER A 13 3.80 10.68 -7.30
N ALA A 14 3.67 9.38 -7.59
CA ALA A 14 4.69 8.39 -7.27
C ALA A 14 5.91 8.54 -8.21
N PRO A 15 7.12 8.86 -7.70
CA PRO A 15 8.27 9.23 -8.54
C PRO A 15 8.80 8.08 -9.43
N ARG A 16 8.43 6.83 -9.12
CA ARG A 16 8.78 5.63 -9.91
C ARG A 16 7.53 4.88 -10.40
N GLY A 17 6.39 5.56 -10.40
CA GLY A 17 5.08 5.00 -10.72
C GLY A 17 4.49 4.13 -9.62
N ILE A 18 3.18 3.92 -9.71
CA ILE A 18 2.40 3.13 -8.76
C ILE A 18 2.87 1.66 -8.67
N ASP A 19 3.41 1.15 -9.77
CA ASP A 19 3.89 -0.23 -9.88
C ASP A 19 5.06 -0.53 -8.95
N PHE A 20 6.01 0.39 -8.92
CA PHE A 20 7.14 0.30 -8.02
C PHE A 20 6.70 0.52 -6.56
N LEU A 21 5.78 1.47 -6.34
CA LEU A 21 5.28 1.82 -5.02
C LEU A 21 4.55 0.64 -4.36
N LEU A 22 3.65 -0.01 -5.10
CA LEU A 22 2.80 -1.10 -4.64
C LEU A 22 3.38 -2.48 -4.97
N ASP A 23 4.70 -2.57 -5.16
CA ASP A 23 5.37 -3.85 -5.37
C ASP A 23 5.14 -4.78 -4.15
N PRO A 24 4.59 -5.99 -4.38
CA PRO A 24 4.26 -6.89 -3.29
C PRO A 24 5.49 -7.42 -2.55
N ASN A 25 6.64 -7.57 -3.23
CA ASN A 25 7.85 -8.04 -2.59
C ASN A 25 8.37 -6.96 -1.62
N ARG A 26 8.29 -5.68 -2.00
CA ARG A 26 8.64 -4.56 -1.12
C ARG A 26 7.76 -4.53 0.13
N LEU A 27 6.46 -4.64 -0.04
CA LEU A 27 5.52 -4.65 1.08
C LEU A 27 5.74 -5.87 2.00
N ASN A 28 5.89 -7.06 1.43
CA ASN A 28 6.15 -8.29 2.18
C ASN A 28 7.44 -8.20 3.00
N VAL A 29 8.51 -7.65 2.41
CA VAL A 29 9.76 -7.42 3.13
C VAL A 29 9.57 -6.39 4.23
N ALA A 30 8.90 -5.27 3.97
CA ALA A 30 8.69 -4.24 4.98
C ALA A 30 7.91 -4.77 6.20
N ILE A 31 6.82 -5.52 5.96
CA ILE A 31 5.96 -6.06 7.04
C ILE A 31 6.66 -7.19 7.81
N SER A 32 7.32 -8.12 7.11
CA SER A 32 7.95 -9.30 7.75
C SER A 32 9.13 -8.97 8.67
N ARG A 33 9.67 -7.74 8.62
CA ARG A 33 10.74 -7.28 9.52
C ARG A 33 10.23 -6.87 10.91
N ALA A 34 8.94 -6.63 11.05
CA ALA A 34 8.36 -6.33 12.36
C ALA A 34 8.29 -7.59 13.23
N GLN A 35 8.92 -7.55 14.42
CA GLN A 35 8.78 -8.63 15.40
C GLN A 35 7.48 -8.57 16.21
N CYS A 36 6.89 -7.38 16.36
CA CYS A 36 5.77 -7.15 17.27
C CYS A 36 4.62 -6.32 16.68
N LEU A 37 4.94 -5.30 15.88
CA LEU A 37 3.97 -4.40 15.26
C LEU A 37 4.52 -3.85 13.95
N SER A 38 3.70 -3.88 12.90
CA SER A 38 3.96 -3.25 11.60
C SER A 38 2.92 -2.16 11.37
N ILE A 39 3.39 -0.95 11.08
CA ILE A 39 2.54 0.21 10.79
C ILE A 39 2.78 0.61 9.34
N VAL A 40 1.73 0.62 8.52
CA VAL A 40 1.80 1.13 7.14
C VAL A 40 1.11 2.48 7.10
N VAL A 41 1.81 3.50 6.61
CA VAL A 41 1.32 4.88 6.51
C VAL A 41 1.23 5.27 5.05
N GLY A 42 0.07 5.75 4.62
CA GLY A 42 -0.15 6.17 3.24
C GLY A 42 -1.44 6.96 3.07
N SER A 43 -1.57 7.64 1.94
CA SER A 43 -2.78 8.35 1.57
C SER A 43 -3.87 7.38 1.10
N PRO A 44 -5.14 7.57 1.50
CA PRO A 44 -6.27 6.81 0.96
C PRO A 44 -6.42 6.95 -0.56
N GLU A 45 -5.99 8.07 -1.14
CA GLU A 45 -6.05 8.32 -2.58
C GLU A 45 -5.15 7.35 -3.37
N LEU A 46 -4.14 6.73 -2.75
CA LEU A 46 -3.36 5.67 -3.38
C LEU A 46 -4.16 4.40 -3.69
N ALA A 47 -5.30 4.21 -3.03
CA ALA A 47 -6.24 3.12 -3.32
C ALA A 47 -7.25 3.50 -4.41
N THR A 48 -7.19 4.73 -4.92
CA THR A 48 -8.04 5.24 -5.98
C THR A 48 -7.23 5.36 -7.27
N GLY A 49 -7.75 4.84 -8.37
CA GLY A 49 -7.06 4.89 -9.66
C GLY A 49 -7.60 3.90 -10.67
N ILE A 50 -7.47 4.25 -11.95
CA ILE A 50 -7.84 3.39 -13.08
C ILE A 50 -6.54 2.91 -13.72
N SER A 51 -6.43 1.59 -13.95
CA SER A 51 -5.28 1.00 -14.62
C SER A 51 -5.72 0.06 -15.73
N ASN A 52 -5.03 0.14 -16.86
CA ASN A 52 -5.24 -0.74 -18.02
C ASN A 52 -4.44 -2.05 -17.91
N SER A 53 -3.76 -2.29 -16.79
CA SER A 53 -2.94 -3.49 -16.55
C SER A 53 -3.51 -4.33 -15.40
N ILE A 54 -3.72 -5.63 -15.66
CA ILE A 54 -4.20 -6.60 -14.66
C ILE A 54 -3.26 -6.67 -13.46
N SER A 55 -1.93 -6.65 -13.67
CA SER A 55 -0.96 -6.72 -12.58
C SER A 55 -1.03 -5.50 -11.65
N ASN A 56 -1.37 -4.34 -12.20
CA ASN A 56 -1.49 -3.09 -11.46
C ASN A 56 -2.81 -3.08 -10.68
N VAL A 57 -3.90 -3.59 -11.27
CA VAL A 57 -5.17 -3.81 -10.57
C VAL A 57 -4.99 -4.76 -9.39
N GLN A 58 -4.23 -5.85 -9.56
CA GLN A 58 -3.92 -6.77 -8.46
C GLN A 58 -3.13 -6.11 -7.34
N ARG A 59 -2.16 -5.25 -7.66
CA ARG A 59 -1.39 -4.46 -6.68
C ARG A 59 -2.27 -3.47 -5.92
N LEU A 60 -3.13 -2.75 -6.63
CA LEU A 60 -4.09 -1.82 -6.04
C LEU A 60 -5.05 -2.57 -5.10
N ASN A 61 -5.60 -3.71 -5.55
CA ASN A 61 -6.52 -4.52 -4.75
C ASN A 61 -5.87 -5.02 -3.44
N ARG A 62 -4.57 -5.32 -3.44
CA ARG A 62 -3.84 -5.66 -2.22
C ARG A 62 -3.76 -4.49 -1.24
N LEU A 63 -3.53 -3.27 -1.74
CA LEU A 63 -3.57 -2.09 -0.87
C LEU A 63 -4.97 -1.87 -0.31
N CYS A 64 -6.01 -1.98 -1.16
CA CYS A 64 -7.41 -1.88 -0.74
C CYS A 64 -7.76 -2.90 0.34
N SER A 65 -7.31 -4.15 0.20
CA SER A 65 -7.57 -5.19 1.21
C SER A 65 -6.85 -4.89 2.52
N VAL A 66 -5.61 -4.38 2.50
CA VAL A 66 -4.91 -3.96 3.72
C VAL A 66 -5.65 -2.82 4.41
N ILE A 67 -6.12 -1.82 3.68
CA ILE A 67 -6.89 -0.70 4.23
C ILE A 67 -8.21 -1.20 4.83
N ALA A 68 -8.97 -2.02 4.10
CA ALA A 68 -10.25 -2.55 4.54
C ALA A 68 -10.13 -3.40 5.82
N ASN A 69 -9.05 -4.18 5.97
CA ASN A 69 -8.79 -4.96 7.18
C ASN A 69 -8.14 -4.14 8.31
N GLY A 70 -7.42 -3.06 7.98
CA GLY A 70 -6.79 -2.16 8.93
C GLY A 70 -7.75 -1.15 9.56
N GLN A 71 -8.89 -0.88 8.91
CA GLN A 71 -9.99 -0.10 9.46
C GLN A 71 -10.73 -0.93 10.51
N SER A 72 -10.13 -1.08 11.69
CA SER A 72 -10.90 -1.45 12.87
C SER A 72 -11.91 -0.33 13.09
N LYS A 73 -13.19 -0.64 12.85
CA LYS A 73 -14.33 0.24 13.06
C LYS A 73 -14.16 0.87 14.45
N GLU A 74 -13.92 2.17 14.54
CA GLU A 74 -14.11 2.89 15.80
C GLU A 74 -15.56 2.62 16.21
N ILE A 75 -15.72 1.97 17.35
CA ILE A 75 -16.99 1.64 17.99
C ILE A 75 -17.50 2.91 18.67
#